data_AF-A0A8B3P497-F1
#
_entry.id   AF-A0A8B3P497-F1
#
_cell.length_a   1.000
_cell.length_b   1.000
_cell.length_c   1.000
_cell.angle_alpha   90.00
_cell.angle_beta   90.00
_cell.angle_gamma   90.00
#
_symmetry.space_group_name_H-M   'P 1'
#
loop_
_entity.id
_entity.type
_entity.pdbx_description
1 polymer ?
#
loop_
_entity_poly.entity_id
_entity_poly.type
_entity_poly.pdbx_seq_one_letter_code
_entity_poly.pdbx_strand_id
1 'polypeptide(L)'
;MREIALNNVKKWLPKIVSDSQLGFACLYYVEGNTMLSSSLILIDEFWLSIKSQFPDDVLLALPRRDQLFVFDAGNPQAQVGASQIIEVTFNDGFNLLSDKVFERRDGKLLAQA
;
A
#
# COMPACT_ATOMS: atom_id res chain seq x y z
N MET A 1 10.80 -19.36 9.69
CA MET A 1 11.31 -18.12 9.06
C MET A 1 10.23 -17.06 8.84
N ARG A 2 9.06 -17.38 8.26
CA ARG A 2 7.98 -16.40 8.03
C ARG A 2 7.58 -15.60 9.28
N GLU A 3 7.34 -16.27 10.40
CA GLU A 3 6.95 -15.62 11.65
C GLU A 3 8.01 -14.64 12.17
N ILE A 4 9.29 -15.03 12.13
CA ILE A 4 10.41 -14.16 12.51
C ILE A 4 10.48 -12.93 11.60
N ALA A 5 10.29 -13.11 10.29
CA ALA A 5 10.27 -12.01 9.34
C ALA A 5 9.13 -11.03 9.64
N LEU A 6 7.90 -11.54 9.85
CA LEU A 6 6.75 -10.71 10.20
C LEU A 6 6.97 -9.98 11.53
N ASN A 7 7.48 -10.66 12.57
CA ASN A 7 7.80 -10.03 13.85
C ASN A 7 8.87 -8.94 13.73
N ASN A 8 9.82 -9.09 12.79
CA ASN A 8 10.79 -8.04 12.52
C ASN A 8 10.17 -6.82 11.86
N VAL A 9 9.25 -7.01 10.90
CA VAL A 9 8.55 -5.87 10.27
C VAL A 9 7.61 -5.19 11.27
N LYS A 10 6.94 -5.94 12.16
CA LYS A 10 6.07 -5.40 13.21
C LYS A 10 6.77 -4.39 14.14
N LYS A 11 8.08 -4.53 14.37
CA LYS A 11 8.88 -3.57 15.16
C LYS A 11 8.93 -2.18 14.54
N TRP A 12 8.61 -2.06 13.25
CA TRP A 12 8.60 -0.79 12.51
C TRP A 12 7.22 -0.14 12.42
N LEU A 13 6.15 -0.77 12.91
CA LEU A 13 4.80 -0.19 12.92
C LEU A 13 4.75 1.23 13.52
N PRO A 14 5.45 1.55 14.63
CA PRO A 14 5.43 2.90 15.19
C PRO A 14 6.10 3.97 14.30
N LYS A 15 6.79 3.55 13.23
CA LYS A 15 7.47 4.43 12.27
C LYS A 15 6.75 4.51 10.92
N ILE A 16 5.52 3.99 10.84
CA ILE A 16 4.69 4.17 9.65
C ILE A 16 4.30 5.63 9.55
N VAL A 17 4.57 6.22 8.40
CA VAL A 17 4.13 7.55 8.02
C VAL A 17 3.05 7.40 6.96
N SER A 18 2.00 8.21 7.10
CA SER A 18 0.91 8.35 6.14
C SER A 18 0.95 9.74 5.52
N ASP A 19 0.87 9.83 4.20
CA ASP A 19 0.73 11.07 3.45
C ASP A 19 -0.53 11.00 2.58
N SER A 20 -1.49 11.88 2.85
CA SER A 20 -2.77 11.97 2.15
C SER A 20 -2.87 13.20 1.23
N GLN A 21 -1.75 13.85 0.88
CA GLN A 21 -1.76 15.05 0.03
C GLN A 21 -2.32 14.83 -1.37
N LEU A 22 -2.33 13.58 -1.85
CA LEU A 22 -2.91 13.23 -3.15
C LEU A 22 -4.45 13.32 -3.19
N GLY A 23 -5.13 13.41 -2.03
CA GLY A 23 -6.58 13.62 -1.93
C GLY A 23 -7.45 12.41 -2.28
N PHE A 24 -7.07 11.62 -3.29
CA PHE A 24 -7.74 10.38 -3.71
C PHE A 24 -6.97 9.11 -3.29
N ALA A 25 -5.79 9.26 -2.69
CA ALA A 25 -4.92 8.18 -2.26
C ALA A 25 -4.22 8.55 -0.95
N CYS A 26 -3.85 7.55 -0.16
CA CYS A 26 -2.92 7.69 0.94
C CYS A 26 -1.66 6.88 0.67
N LEU A 27 -0.52 7.56 0.69
CA LEU A 27 0.80 6.95 0.64
C LEU A 27 1.21 6.53 2.06
N TYR A 28 1.59 5.28 2.21
CA TYR A 28 2.22 4.77 3.42
C TYR A 28 3.68 4.39 3.15
N TYR A 29 4.55 4.77 4.08
CA TYR A 29 5.93 4.31 4.08
C TYR A 29 6.49 4.16 5.50
N VAL A 30 7.59 3.41 5.62
CA VAL A 30 8.27 3.22 6.91
C VAL A 30 9.45 4.18 7.01
N GLU A 31 9.37 5.15 7.93
CA GLU A 31 10.44 6.11 8.17
C GLU A 31 11.71 5.41 8.68
N GLY A 32 12.85 5.78 8.10
CA GLY A 32 14.15 5.19 8.39
C GLY A 32 14.38 3.79 7.78
N ASN A 33 13.37 3.20 7.11
CA ASN A 33 13.54 1.99 6.30
C ASN A 33 12.41 1.83 5.27
N THR A 34 12.39 2.71 4.27
CA THR A 34 11.31 2.76 3.28
C THR A 34 11.19 1.48 2.46
N MET A 35 12.24 0.67 2.32
CA MET A 35 12.16 -0.62 1.62
C MET A 35 11.22 -1.64 2.29
N LEU A 36 10.80 -1.39 3.53
CA LEU A 36 9.79 -2.21 4.23
C LEU A 36 8.34 -1.80 3.91
N SER A 37 8.10 -0.67 3.25
CA SER A 37 6.75 -0.13 3.02
C SER A 37 5.83 -1.11 2.31
N SER A 38 6.32 -1.79 1.26
CA SER A 38 5.54 -2.81 0.55
C SER A 38 5.22 -4.04 1.41
N SER A 39 6.02 -4.33 2.44
CA SER A 39 5.78 -5.46 3.35
C SER A 39 4.65 -5.21 4.35
N LEU A 40 4.20 -3.96 4.51
CA LEU A 40 3.09 -3.60 5.40
C LEU A 40 1.80 -4.36 5.03
N ILE A 41 1.61 -4.69 3.75
CA ILE A 41 0.43 -5.43 3.28
C ILE A 41 0.29 -6.82 3.91
N LEU A 42 1.39 -7.37 4.44
CA LEU A 42 1.46 -8.71 5.02
C LEU A 42 1.12 -8.74 6.53
N ILE A 43 0.87 -7.57 7.14
CA ILE A 43 0.73 -7.42 8.58
C ILE A 43 -0.69 -6.98 8.91
N ASP A 44 -1.41 -7.78 9.70
CA ASP A 44 -2.79 -7.48 10.09
C ASP A 44 -2.89 -6.20 10.93
N GLU A 45 -1.88 -5.92 11.77
CA GLU A 45 -1.82 -4.71 12.58
C GLU A 45 -1.77 -3.43 11.74
N PHE A 46 -1.16 -3.46 10.55
CA PHE A 46 -1.20 -2.33 9.64
C PHE A 46 -2.63 -2.06 9.17
N TRP A 47 -3.32 -3.09 8.68
CA TRP A 47 -4.71 -2.98 8.24
C TRP A 47 -5.65 -2.53 9.37
N LEU A 48 -5.43 -3.02 10.59
CA LEU A 48 -6.18 -2.56 11.76
C LEU A 48 -5.93 -1.08 12.06
N SER A 49 -4.69 -0.61 11.90
CA SER A 49 -4.34 0.79 12.17
C SER A 49 -4.99 1.79 11.20
N ILE A 50 -5.26 1.37 9.95
CA ILE A 50 -5.83 2.25 8.92
C ILE A 50 -7.35 2.03 8.73
N LYS A 51 -7.96 1.10 9.46
CA LYS A 51 -9.38 0.72 9.32
C LYS A 51 -10.36 1.89 9.52
N SER A 52 -10.02 2.86 10.37
CA SER A 52 -10.88 4.05 10.55
C SER A 52 -10.90 4.96 9.33
N GLN A 53 -9.82 4.96 8.54
CA GLN A 53 -9.71 5.72 7.29
C GLN A 53 -10.29 4.95 6.10
N PHE A 54 -10.17 3.62 6.13
CA PHE A 54 -10.67 2.73 5.10
C PHE A 54 -11.53 1.63 5.74
N PRO A 55 -12.83 1.92 5.98
CA PRO A 55 -13.71 1.00 6.70
C PRO A 55 -14.07 -0.26 5.91
N ASP A 56 -14.07 -0.16 4.58
CA ASP A 56 -14.50 -1.18 3.64
C ASP A 56 -13.31 -1.72 2.80
N ASP A 57 -13.58 -2.18 1.59
CA ASP A 57 -12.59 -2.67 0.65
C ASP A 57 -11.62 -1.55 0.22
N VAL A 58 -10.37 -1.91 -0.05
CA VAL A 58 -9.35 -0.98 -0.55
C VAL A 58 -8.72 -1.47 -1.83
N LEU A 59 -8.36 -0.51 -2.68
CA LEU A 59 -7.43 -0.75 -3.78
C LEU A 59 -6.01 -0.39 -3.33
N LEU A 60 -5.03 -1.07 -3.92
CA LEU A 60 -3.63 -0.95 -3.59
C LEU A 60 -2.81 -0.83 -4.87
N ALA A 61 -1.85 0.09 -4.87
CA ALA A 61 -0.82 0.16 -5.90
C ALA A 61 0.56 0.09 -5.23
N LEU A 62 1.41 -0.77 -5.80
CA LEU A 62 2.77 -1.03 -5.35
C LEU A 62 3.75 -0.86 -6.52
N PRO A 63 3.80 0.33 -7.16
CA PRO A 63 4.65 0.53 -8.32
C PRO A 63 6.13 0.51 -7.96
N ARG A 64 6.50 0.81 -6.71
CA ARG A 64 7.87 0.73 -6.18
C ARG A 64 7.96 -0.13 -4.94
N ARG A 65 9.17 -0.60 -4.63
CA ARG A 65 9.44 -1.40 -3.42
C ARG A 65 9.27 -0.61 -2.12
N ASP A 66 9.46 0.71 -2.18
CA ASP A 66 9.59 1.59 -1.03
C ASP A 66 8.33 2.41 -0.70
N GLN A 67 7.26 2.22 -1.47
CA GLN A 67 6.01 2.95 -1.33
C GLN A 67 4.81 2.00 -1.38
N LEU A 68 3.80 2.29 -0.57
CA LEU A 68 2.50 1.63 -0.59
C LEU A 68 1.41 2.67 -0.76
N PHE A 69 0.69 2.64 -1.88
CA PHE A 69 -0.49 3.48 -2.07
C PHE A 69 -1.74 2.69 -1.74
N VAL A 70 -2.60 3.27 -0.90
CA VAL A 70 -3.92 2.73 -0.53
C VAL A 70 -4.99 3.71 -0.97
N PHE A 71 -6.04 3.17 -1.59
CA PHE A 71 -7.17 3.92 -2.09
C PHE A 71 -8.45 3.30 -1.54
N ASP A 72 -9.44 4.14 -1.25
CA ASP A 72 -10.78 3.69 -0.90
C ASP A 72 -11.45 3.09 -2.14
N ALA A 73 -11.85 1.82 -2.11
CA ALA A 73 -12.50 1.18 -3.25
C ALA A 73 -13.89 1.76 -3.55
N GLY A 74 -14.53 2.42 -2.57
CA GLY A 74 -15.78 3.16 -2.76
C GLY A 74 -15.60 4.49 -3.52
N ASN A 75 -14.38 4.98 -3.67
CA ASN A 75 -14.10 6.21 -4.42
C ASN A 75 -14.08 5.93 -5.93
N PRO A 76 -14.94 6.58 -6.74
CA PRO A 76 -14.96 6.40 -8.20
C PRO A 76 -13.65 6.72 -8.91
N GLN A 77 -12.78 7.53 -8.30
CA GLN A 77 -11.47 7.91 -8.84
C GLN A 77 -10.35 6.94 -8.48
N ALA A 78 -10.57 5.98 -7.56
CA ALA A 78 -9.52 5.14 -7.02
C ALA A 78 -8.81 4.31 -8.10
N GLN A 79 -9.57 3.66 -8.99
CA GLN A 79 -8.99 2.83 -10.06
C GLN A 79 -8.16 3.67 -11.04
N VAL A 80 -8.70 4.81 -11.47
CA VAL A 80 -8.02 5.71 -12.43
C VAL A 80 -6.75 6.29 -11.79
N GLY A 81 -6.84 6.74 -10.54
CA GLY A 81 -5.71 7.27 -9.79
C GLY A 81 -4.61 6.23 -9.55
N ALA A 82 -4.98 5.00 -9.21
CA ALA A 82 -4.03 3.90 -9.04
C ALA A 82 -3.28 3.59 -10.34
N SER A 83 -3.99 3.48 -11.47
CA SER A 83 -3.38 3.26 -12.78
C SER A 83 -2.47 4.40 -13.21
N GLN A 84 -2.86 5.65 -12.98
CA GLN A 84 -2.03 6.82 -13.29
C GLN A 84 -0.74 6.86 -12.47
N ILE A 85 -0.82 6.56 -11.16
CA ILE A 85 0.36 6.47 -10.30
C ILE A 85 1.32 5.38 -10.80
N ILE A 86 0.79 4.22 -11.19
CA ILE A 86 1.58 3.14 -11.78
C ILE A 86 2.26 3.59 -13.06
N GLU A 87 1.50 4.16 -14.01
CA GLU A 87 2.01 4.60 -15.31
C GLU A 87 3.14 5.63 -15.16
N VAL A 88 2.91 6.69 -14.39
CA VAL A 88 3.92 7.72 -14.13
C VAL A 88 5.17 7.13 -13.49
N THR A 89 5.00 6.21 -12.53
CA THR A 89 6.12 5.60 -11.83
C THR A 89 6.93 4.66 -12.71
N PHE A 90 6.27 3.88 -13.56
CA PHE A 90 6.92 2.98 -14.50
C PHE A 90 7.68 3.73 -15.60
N ASN A 91 7.16 4.88 -16.02
CA ASN A 91 7.87 5.78 -16.94
C ASN A 91 9.16 6.35 -16.33
N ASP A 92 9.22 6.56 -15.01
CA ASP A 92 10.43 7.00 -14.30
C ASP A 92 11.48 5.87 -14.13
N GLY A 93 11.05 4.60 -14.19
CA GLY A 93 11.97 3.45 -14.26
C GLY A 93 12.73 3.10 -12.97
N PHE A 94 12.53 3.84 -11.88
CA PHE A 94 13.27 3.67 -10.63
C PHE A 94 12.56 2.79 -9.60
N ASN A 95 13.30 1.84 -9.01
CA ASN A 95 12.88 0.97 -7.89
C ASN A 95 11.54 0.24 -8.11
N LEU A 96 11.26 -0.15 -9.35
CA LEU A 96 9.97 -0.73 -9.75
C LEU A 96 9.66 -2.05 -9.02
N LEU A 97 8.36 -2.30 -8.80
CA LEU A 97 7.85 -3.51 -8.16
C LEU A 97 6.70 -4.15 -8.94
N SER A 98 5.56 -3.47 -9.11
CA SER A 98 4.40 -4.05 -9.81
C SER A 98 3.60 -3.01 -10.59
N ASP A 99 3.22 -3.37 -11.81
CA ASP A 99 2.37 -2.61 -12.72
C ASP A 99 0.86 -2.89 -12.53
N LYS A 100 0.49 -3.56 -11.42
CA LYS A 100 -0.89 -4.00 -11.18
C LYS A 100 -1.54 -3.25 -10.04
N VAL A 101 -2.85 -3.09 -10.15
CA VAL A 101 -3.73 -2.73 -9.05
C VAL A 101 -4.18 -4.01 -8.35
N PHE A 102 -4.08 -4.01 -7.02
CA PHE A 102 -4.58 -5.08 -6.18
C PHE A 102 -5.79 -4.58 -5.40
N GLU A 103 -6.68 -5.50 -5.06
CA GLU A 103 -7.83 -5.24 -4.21
C GLU A 103 -7.66 -6.06 -2.93
N ARG A 104 -7.96 -5.42 -1.79
CA ARG A 104 -8.10 -6.12 -0.53
C ARG A 104 -9.56 -6.15 -0.14
N ARG A 105 -10.17 -7.34 -0.27
CA ARG A 105 -11.55 -7.63 0.09
C ARG A 105 -11.60 -8.74 1.13
N ASP A 106 -12.39 -8.55 2.17
CA ASP A 106 -12.57 -9.54 3.26
C ASP A 106 -11.24 -10.06 3.84
N GLY A 107 -10.25 -9.16 3.96
CA GLY A 107 -8.93 -9.51 4.48
C GLY A 107 -8.05 -10.34 3.53
N LYS A 108 -8.46 -10.53 2.27
CA LYS A 108 -7.68 -11.23 1.23
C LYS A 108 -7.21 -10.26 0.16
N LEU A 109 -5.97 -10.45 -0.31
CA LEU A 109 -5.42 -9.71 -1.45
C LEU A 109 -5.74 -10.45 -2.73
N LEU A 110 -6.34 -9.74 -3.68
CA LEU A 110 -6.71 -10.21 -5.01
C LEU A 110 -6.01 -9.31 -6.03
N ALA A 111 -5.34 -9.90 -7.02
CA ALA A 111 -4.89 -9.12 -8.17
C ALA A 111 -6.11 -8.83 -9.05
N GLN A 112 -6.29 -7.59 -9.48
CA GLN A 112 -7.29 -7.32 -10.51
C GLN A 112 -6.80 -7.88 -11.86
N ALA A 113 -7.76 -8.39 -12.63
CA ALA A 113 -7.53 -9.04 -13.92
C ALA A 113 -7.24 -8.01 -15.01
#